data_AF-A0A4Z0N6G6-F1
#
_entry.id   AF-A0A4Z0N6G6-F1
#
_cell.length_a   1.000
_cell.length_b   1.000
_cell.length_c   1.000
_cell.angle_alpha   90.00
_cell.angle_beta   90.00
_cell.angle_gamma   90.00
#
_symmetry.space_group_name_H-M   'P 1'
#
loop_
_entity.id
_entity.type
_entity.pdbx_description
1 polymer ?
#
loop_
_entity_poly.entity_id
_entity_poly.type
_entity_poly.pdbx_seq_one_letter_code
_entity_poly.pdbx_strand_id
1 'polypeptide(L)'
;MNRFLLKLIVAIASSALAVGAPARSSADTRVPHAFSCSWDSLTSDFAGRDQLPQTPVSPDRWYSTDANGRYLNGGWGPQASALPPPAVPQDAGCDATTWRRERILAVAMRYIDTPDNPLGLQYRHHHIPGWNPPASTNSGAAEENPDTDAPRGTSTWDGGPGLDCSNFTAWVYNYGLGIKFGGDVHKQFAGTAGPMGSRIPPEGPFEPGDLIFLHPTENASEASHVVIFVDDQHIIDSRVDAQNVPGVQIRNRSGWYREAVLGAWRPIG
;
A
#
# COMPACT_ATOMS: atom_id res chain seq x y z
N MET A 1 28.11 64.85 31.81
CA MET A 1 27.07 63.80 31.73
C MET A 1 27.01 63.30 30.30
N ASN A 2 27.33 62.02 30.11
CA ASN A 2 27.24 61.28 28.85
C ASN A 2 25.87 61.41 28.18
N ARG A 3 25.84 61.43 26.83
CA ARG A 3 25.05 60.48 26.04
C ARG A 3 25.53 60.39 24.61
N PHE A 4 25.69 59.13 24.22
CA PHE A 4 26.29 58.58 23.03
C PHE A 4 25.33 58.58 21.83
N LEU A 5 25.95 58.57 20.65
CA LEU A 5 25.46 58.26 19.31
C LEU A 5 24.49 57.07 19.23
N LEU A 6 23.48 57.14 18.34
CA LEU A 6 23.06 55.98 17.56
C LEU A 6 22.52 56.42 16.18
N LYS A 7 23.30 56.13 15.14
CA LYS A 7 22.88 56.22 13.73
C LYS A 7 22.17 54.91 13.36
N LEU A 8 20.92 55.01 12.92
CA LEU A 8 20.15 53.86 12.42
C LEU A 8 20.46 53.68 10.93
N ILE A 9 21.11 52.58 10.57
CA ILE A 9 21.28 52.13 9.18
C ILE A 9 20.12 51.18 8.88
N VAL A 10 19.28 51.54 7.91
CA VAL A 10 18.22 50.67 7.39
C VAL A 10 18.84 49.81 6.28
N ALA A 11 18.96 48.51 6.52
CA ALA A 11 19.32 47.53 5.50
C ALA A 11 18.03 47.01 4.82
N ILE A 12 17.91 47.24 3.52
CA ILE A 12 16.85 46.66 2.69
C ILE A 12 17.30 45.24 2.32
N ALA A 13 16.68 44.23 2.93
CA ALA A 13 16.89 42.84 2.56
C ALA A 13 15.95 42.48 1.40
N SER A 14 16.51 42.25 0.23
CA SER A 14 15.81 41.72 -0.94
C SER A 14 15.45 40.24 -0.69
N SER A 15 14.17 39.94 -0.48
CA SER A 15 13.67 38.57 -0.37
C SER A 15 13.69 37.89 -1.74
N ALA A 16 14.63 36.98 -1.95
CA ALA A 16 14.58 36.04 -3.07
C ALA A 16 13.42 35.06 -2.82
N LEU A 17 12.49 34.97 -3.79
CA LEU A 17 11.46 33.94 -3.82
C LEU A 17 12.13 32.58 -4.04
N ALA A 18 12.26 31.79 -2.99
CA ALA A 18 12.59 30.38 -3.10
C ALA A 18 11.37 29.65 -3.66
N VAL A 19 11.48 29.16 -4.90
CA VAL A 19 10.55 28.18 -5.45
C VAL A 19 10.68 26.92 -4.60
N GLY A 20 9.64 26.62 -3.82
CA GLY A 20 9.64 25.46 -2.93
C GLY A 20 9.70 24.17 -3.73
N ALA A 21 10.74 23.37 -3.50
CA ALA A 21 10.70 21.95 -3.83
C ALA A 21 9.53 21.31 -3.07
N PRO A 22 8.83 20.32 -3.65
CA PRO A 22 7.80 19.60 -2.91
C PRO A 22 8.41 19.02 -1.63
N ALA A 23 7.76 19.30 -0.50
CA ALA A 23 8.21 18.83 0.79
C ALA A 23 8.17 17.30 0.82
N ARG A 24 9.35 16.67 0.96
CA ARG A 24 9.46 15.24 1.27
C ARG A 24 8.82 15.00 2.63
N SER A 25 7.93 14.03 2.73
CA SER A 25 7.37 13.63 4.02
C SER A 25 8.45 12.91 4.83
N SER A 26 8.38 12.93 6.16
CA SER A 26 9.27 12.13 7.02
C SER A 26 9.23 10.63 6.67
N ALA A 27 8.13 10.15 6.10
CA ALA A 27 7.99 8.80 5.57
C ALA A 27 8.99 8.48 4.43
N ASP A 28 9.41 9.47 3.63
CA ASP A 28 10.36 9.30 2.53
C ASP A 28 11.80 9.05 3.02
N THR A 29 12.09 9.30 4.31
CA THR A 29 13.45 9.22 4.90
C THR A 29 13.70 7.99 5.77
N ARG A 30 12.71 7.10 5.96
CA ARG A 30 12.83 5.89 6.79
C ARG A 30 12.82 4.59 5.99
N VAL A 31 13.14 4.66 4.70
CA VAL A 31 13.02 3.51 3.79
C VAL A 31 14.34 2.73 3.72
N PRO A 32 14.35 1.39 3.94
CA PRO A 32 15.56 0.57 3.81
C PRO A 32 16.01 0.29 2.37
N HIS A 33 15.22 0.68 1.37
CA HIS A 33 15.49 0.45 -0.05
C HIS A 33 16.20 1.65 -0.70
N ALA A 34 17.35 1.39 -1.30
CA ALA A 34 18.08 2.38 -2.08
C ALA A 34 17.53 2.43 -3.51
N PHE A 35 16.60 3.35 -3.76
CA PHE A 35 16.06 3.61 -5.10
C PHE A 35 17.18 4.01 -6.07
N SER A 36 17.21 3.35 -7.22
CA SER A 36 18.11 3.68 -8.32
C SER A 36 17.49 4.66 -9.31
N CYS A 37 16.16 4.65 -9.44
CA CYS A 37 15.40 5.61 -10.21
C CYS A 37 15.28 6.95 -9.49
N SER A 38 15.04 8.03 -10.23
CA SER A 38 14.75 9.32 -9.62
C SER A 38 13.38 9.27 -8.92
N TRP A 39 13.31 9.70 -7.66
CA TRP A 39 12.06 9.70 -6.88
C TRP A 39 10.93 10.47 -7.58
N ASP A 40 11.27 11.59 -8.22
CA ASP A 40 10.31 12.39 -8.97
C ASP A 40 9.72 11.59 -10.14
N SER A 41 10.50 10.75 -10.83
CA SER A 41 9.96 9.88 -11.89
C SER A 41 9.01 8.81 -11.36
N LEU A 42 9.22 8.33 -10.13
CA LEU A 42 8.36 7.30 -9.52
C LEU A 42 7.02 7.87 -9.06
N THR A 43 6.96 9.17 -8.74
CA THR A 43 5.83 9.80 -8.02
C THR A 43 5.16 10.97 -8.73
N SER A 44 5.73 11.49 -9.83
CA SER A 44 5.28 12.72 -10.50
C SER A 44 3.81 12.74 -10.94
N ASP A 45 3.23 11.58 -11.27
CA ASP A 45 1.83 11.46 -11.70
C ASP A 45 0.85 11.14 -10.56
N PHE A 46 1.32 10.94 -9.34
CA PHE A 46 0.49 10.54 -8.20
C PHE A 46 -0.69 11.47 -7.97
N ALA A 47 -0.45 12.79 -7.99
CA ALA A 47 -1.52 13.78 -7.82
C ALA A 47 -2.60 13.66 -8.90
N GLY A 48 -2.23 13.32 -10.14
CA GLY A 48 -3.19 13.06 -11.23
C GLY A 48 -3.93 11.75 -11.04
N ARG A 49 -3.23 10.70 -10.59
CA ARG A 49 -3.83 9.38 -10.32
C ARG A 49 -4.81 9.42 -9.15
N ASP A 50 -4.60 10.28 -8.17
CA ASP A 50 -5.50 10.46 -7.04
C ASP A 50 -6.88 11.01 -7.44
N GLN A 51 -6.95 11.64 -8.62
CA GLN A 51 -8.21 12.14 -9.19
C GLN A 51 -8.96 11.07 -9.99
N LEU A 52 -8.36 9.91 -10.24
CA LEU A 52 -9.02 8.82 -10.95
C LEU A 52 -10.04 8.12 -10.04
N PRO A 53 -11.20 7.71 -10.58
CA PRO A 53 -12.21 7.03 -9.79
C PRO A 53 -11.70 5.66 -9.31
N GLN A 54 -11.56 5.49 -8.00
CA GLN A 54 -11.11 4.23 -7.41
C GLN A 54 -12.07 3.07 -7.68
N THR A 55 -13.35 3.37 -7.93
CA THR A 55 -14.41 2.41 -8.21
C THR A 55 -15.39 3.00 -9.25
N PRO A 56 -16.08 2.18 -10.06
CA PRO A 56 -17.16 2.64 -10.92
C PRO A 56 -18.45 2.96 -10.13
N VAL A 57 -18.52 2.57 -8.85
CA VAL A 57 -19.69 2.83 -8.00
C VAL A 57 -19.66 4.28 -7.53
N SER A 58 -20.77 4.99 -7.72
CA SER A 58 -20.91 6.38 -7.29
C SER A 58 -20.87 6.50 -5.74
N PRO A 59 -20.26 7.56 -5.16
CA PRO A 59 -20.09 7.68 -3.71
C PRO A 59 -21.37 7.58 -2.88
N ASP A 60 -22.51 8.03 -3.41
CA ASP A 60 -23.84 7.92 -2.78
C ASP A 60 -24.31 6.48 -2.57
N ARG A 61 -23.73 5.52 -3.28
CA ARG A 61 -24.04 4.08 -3.17
C ARG A 61 -23.03 3.27 -2.37
N TRP A 62 -21.95 3.89 -1.87
CA TRP A 62 -20.89 3.17 -1.16
C TRP A 62 -21.33 2.58 0.17
N TYR A 63 -22.30 3.22 0.83
CA TYR A 63 -22.78 2.86 2.16
C TYR A 63 -24.25 2.39 2.14
N SER A 64 -24.76 1.98 0.98
CA SER A 64 -26.12 1.45 0.88
C SER A 64 -26.25 0.14 1.69
N THR A 65 -27.33 0.04 2.45
CA THR A 65 -27.66 -1.12 3.28
C THR A 65 -28.99 -1.75 2.89
N ASP A 66 -29.17 -3.03 3.24
CA ASP A 66 -30.46 -3.71 3.15
C ASP A 66 -31.40 -3.33 4.31
N ALA A 67 -32.61 -3.91 4.32
CA ALA A 67 -33.60 -3.66 5.37
C ALA A 67 -33.16 -4.09 6.78
N ASN A 68 -32.12 -4.92 6.89
CA ASN A 68 -31.54 -5.37 8.16
C ASN A 68 -30.29 -4.55 8.55
N GLY A 69 -29.97 -3.50 7.80
CA GLY A 69 -28.81 -2.65 8.04
C GLY A 69 -27.48 -3.25 7.56
N ARG A 70 -27.49 -4.33 6.77
CA ARG A 70 -26.27 -4.94 6.22
C ARG A 70 -25.84 -4.21 4.95
N TYR A 71 -24.55 -3.90 4.83
CA TYR A 71 -24.02 -3.30 3.61
C TYR A 71 -24.26 -4.19 2.38
N LEU A 72 -24.75 -3.60 1.29
CA LEU A 72 -25.02 -4.33 0.04
C LEU A 72 -23.74 -4.85 -0.65
N ASN A 73 -22.58 -4.30 -0.29
CA ASN A 73 -21.27 -4.76 -0.72
C ASN A 73 -20.64 -5.79 0.25
N GLY A 74 -21.44 -6.36 1.16
CA GLY A 74 -20.99 -7.32 2.15
C GLY A 74 -20.09 -6.74 3.25
N GLY A 75 -19.93 -5.42 3.33
CA GLY A 75 -19.04 -4.79 4.28
C GLY A 75 -17.58 -4.70 3.81
N TRP A 76 -17.33 -4.95 2.52
CA TRP A 76 -16.00 -4.87 1.89
C TRP A 76 -15.77 -3.58 1.08
N GLY A 77 -16.78 -2.73 0.98
CA GLY A 77 -16.72 -1.57 0.10
C GLY A 77 -16.89 -1.93 -1.37
N PRO A 78 -16.92 -0.93 -2.26
CA PRO A 78 -17.14 -1.14 -3.68
C PRO A 78 -15.87 -1.68 -4.36
N GLN A 79 -16.04 -2.50 -5.41
CA GLN A 79 -14.91 -3.06 -6.16
C GLN A 79 -14.06 -1.98 -6.83
N ALA A 80 -12.74 -2.22 -6.89
CA ALA A 80 -11.80 -1.30 -7.52
C ALA A 80 -11.94 -1.25 -9.06
N SER A 81 -11.90 -0.05 -9.63
CA SER A 81 -11.76 0.22 -11.07
C SER A 81 -10.43 -0.30 -11.59
N ALA A 82 -10.34 -0.65 -12.88
CA ALA A 82 -9.05 -0.77 -13.56
C ALA A 82 -8.51 0.63 -13.88
N LEU A 83 -7.31 0.96 -13.41
CA LEU A 83 -6.67 2.25 -13.66
C LEU A 83 -5.77 2.17 -14.90
N PRO A 84 -5.61 3.26 -15.66
CA PRO A 84 -4.75 3.27 -16.83
C PRO A 84 -3.28 3.06 -16.43
N PRO A 85 -2.50 2.29 -17.21
CA PRO A 85 -1.07 2.15 -16.98
C PRO A 85 -0.36 3.51 -17.20
N PRO A 86 0.58 3.90 -16.33
CA PRO A 86 1.39 5.10 -16.56
C PRO A 86 2.40 4.88 -17.69
N ALA A 87 2.85 5.97 -18.30
CA ALA A 87 4.04 5.93 -19.15
C ALA A 87 5.30 5.87 -18.27
N VAL A 88 6.29 5.08 -18.68
CA VAL A 88 7.62 5.10 -18.06
C VAL A 88 8.33 6.39 -18.52
N PRO A 89 8.76 7.29 -17.60
CA PRO A 89 9.46 8.51 -17.96
C PRO A 89 10.80 8.21 -18.64
N GLN A 90 11.15 9.01 -19.65
CA GLN A 90 12.43 8.85 -20.37
C GLN A 90 13.64 9.23 -19.50
N ASP A 91 13.42 10.10 -18.51
CA ASP A 91 14.38 10.62 -17.54
C ASP A 91 14.28 9.94 -16.17
N ALA A 92 13.77 8.69 -16.14
CA ALA A 92 13.63 7.90 -14.93
C ALA A 92 14.95 7.66 -14.17
N GLY A 93 16.10 7.80 -14.83
CA GLY A 93 17.43 7.56 -14.23
C GLY A 93 17.79 6.07 -14.09
N CYS A 94 16.92 5.18 -14.53
CA CYS A 94 17.04 3.73 -14.48
C CYS A 94 16.35 3.09 -15.71
N ASP A 95 16.49 1.79 -15.93
CA ASP A 95 15.76 1.09 -16.99
C ASP A 95 14.27 0.90 -16.64
N ALA A 96 13.46 0.61 -17.66
CA ALA A 96 12.01 0.50 -17.52
C ALA A 96 11.54 -0.61 -16.57
N THR A 97 12.28 -1.71 -16.46
CA THR A 97 11.93 -2.82 -15.57
C THR A 97 12.20 -2.42 -14.12
N THR A 98 13.37 -1.84 -13.87
CA THR A 98 13.72 -1.29 -12.56
C THR A 98 12.75 -0.20 -12.12
N TRP A 99 12.36 0.71 -13.03
CA TRP A 99 11.36 1.74 -12.75
C TRP A 99 10.02 1.16 -12.32
N ARG A 100 9.52 0.10 -12.98
CA ARG A 100 8.24 -0.54 -12.59
C ARG A 100 8.32 -1.14 -11.20
N ARG A 101 9.42 -1.81 -10.85
CA ARG A 101 9.64 -2.43 -9.54
C ARG A 101 9.69 -1.39 -8.44
N GLU A 102 10.53 -0.39 -8.63
CA GLU A 102 10.71 0.70 -7.67
C GLU A 102 9.43 1.54 -7.53
N ARG A 103 8.64 1.70 -8.60
CA ARG A 103 7.36 2.39 -8.51
C ARG A 103 6.34 1.64 -7.68
N ILE A 104 6.28 0.31 -7.78
CA ILE A 104 5.44 -0.52 -6.90
C ILE A 104 5.82 -0.29 -5.44
N LEU A 105 7.13 -0.25 -5.13
CA LEU A 105 7.61 0.05 -3.78
C LEU A 105 7.21 1.47 -3.34
N ALA A 106 7.42 2.48 -4.17
CA ALA A 106 7.04 3.86 -3.87
C ALA A 106 5.52 4.01 -3.60
N VAL A 107 4.68 3.32 -4.37
CA VAL A 107 3.22 3.27 -4.14
C VAL A 107 2.88 2.54 -2.85
N ALA A 108 3.50 1.40 -2.57
CA ALA A 108 3.28 0.67 -1.33
C ALA A 108 3.63 1.53 -0.09
N MET A 109 4.76 2.24 -0.15
CA MET A 109 5.24 3.10 0.93
C MET A 109 4.34 4.30 1.21
N ARG A 110 3.62 4.79 0.19
CA ARG A 110 2.63 5.86 0.33
C ARG A 110 1.56 5.54 1.39
N TYR A 111 1.28 4.27 1.62
CA TYR A 111 0.21 3.81 2.51
C TYR A 111 0.68 3.33 3.88
N ILE A 112 1.97 3.46 4.22
CA ILE A 112 2.49 3.05 5.54
C ILE A 112 1.72 3.74 6.66
N ASP A 113 1.20 2.96 7.60
CA ASP A 113 0.36 3.41 8.72
C ASP A 113 1.22 3.98 9.84
N THR A 114 1.62 5.25 9.71
CA THR A 114 2.27 6.02 10.76
C THR A 114 1.43 7.24 11.13
N PRO A 115 1.53 7.73 12.39
CA PRO A 115 0.74 8.89 12.83
C PRO A 115 0.92 10.16 11.99
N ASP A 116 2.03 10.29 11.28
CA ASP A 116 2.37 11.42 10.41
C ASP A 116 2.03 11.20 8.93
N ASN A 117 1.53 10.01 8.54
CA ASN A 117 1.10 9.74 7.18
C ASN A 117 -0.43 9.86 7.06
N PRO A 118 -0.96 10.92 6.40
CA PRO A 118 -2.41 11.08 6.22
C PRO A 118 -3.03 10.03 5.29
N LEU A 119 -2.21 9.25 4.60
CA LEU A 119 -2.63 8.18 3.70
C LEU A 119 -2.38 6.79 4.32
N GLY A 120 -1.92 6.73 5.56
CA GLY A 120 -1.71 5.48 6.29
C GLY A 120 -2.96 4.61 6.30
N LEU A 121 -2.80 3.32 6.00
CA LEU A 121 -3.91 2.38 5.94
C LEU A 121 -3.80 1.32 7.04
N GLN A 122 -4.87 1.21 7.83
CA GLN A 122 -5.05 0.10 8.75
C GLN A 122 -5.39 -1.19 7.99
N TYR A 123 -5.28 -2.31 8.69
CA TYR A 123 -5.79 -3.58 8.16
C TYR A 123 -7.32 -3.60 8.24
N ARG A 124 -7.96 -3.73 7.07
CA ARG A 124 -9.42 -3.86 6.91
C ARG A 124 -9.76 -4.67 5.68
N HIS A 125 -10.83 -5.46 5.72
CA HIS A 125 -11.29 -6.25 4.57
C HIS A 125 -11.98 -5.40 3.49
N HIS A 126 -11.30 -4.40 2.97
CA HIS A 126 -11.88 -3.45 2.02
C HIS A 126 -11.25 -3.60 0.64
N HIS A 127 -12.03 -3.31 -0.41
CA HIS A 127 -11.57 -3.39 -1.80
C HIS A 127 -10.83 -2.14 -2.29
N ILE A 128 -11.10 -0.98 -1.69
CA ILE A 128 -10.48 0.30 -2.07
C ILE A 128 -10.13 1.13 -0.83
N PRO A 129 -9.04 1.92 -0.86
CA PRO A 129 -8.61 2.72 0.29
C PRO A 129 -9.54 3.91 0.58
N GLY A 130 -10.27 4.40 -0.42
CA GLY A 130 -11.20 5.51 -0.25
C GLY A 130 -12.47 5.14 0.53
N TRP A 131 -12.79 3.85 0.66
CA TRP A 131 -13.97 3.43 1.42
C TRP A 131 -13.71 3.57 2.92
N ASN A 132 -14.53 4.39 3.57
CA ASN A 132 -14.34 4.83 4.95
C ASN A 132 -15.67 4.73 5.72
N PRO A 133 -16.11 3.51 6.06
CA PRO A 133 -17.34 3.31 6.81
C PRO A 133 -17.24 3.94 8.20
N PRO A 134 -18.30 4.62 8.69
CA PRO A 134 -18.25 5.34 9.97
C PRO A 134 -18.35 4.43 11.20
N ALA A 135 -18.68 3.15 11.00
CA ALA A 135 -18.89 2.16 12.04
C ALA A 135 -18.46 0.79 11.53
N SER A 136 -18.43 -0.18 12.44
CA SER A 136 -18.08 -1.55 12.09
C SER A 136 -18.99 -2.10 10.99
N THR A 137 -18.39 -2.86 10.08
CA THR A 137 -19.06 -3.43 8.91
C THR A 137 -19.50 -4.88 9.14
N ASN A 138 -19.19 -5.45 10.30
CA ASN A 138 -19.60 -6.80 10.69
C ASN A 138 -20.88 -6.78 11.56
N SER A 139 -22.03 -6.86 10.91
CA SER A 139 -23.31 -7.18 11.58
C SER A 139 -23.70 -8.64 11.31
N GLY A 140 -22.92 -9.58 11.85
CA GLY A 140 -23.26 -11.00 11.90
C GLY A 140 -22.69 -11.88 10.77
N ALA A 141 -21.57 -11.49 10.15
CA ALA A 141 -20.77 -12.41 9.36
C ALA A 141 -19.91 -13.26 10.31
N ALA A 142 -19.80 -14.57 10.05
CA ALA A 142 -18.76 -15.35 10.72
C ALA A 142 -17.41 -14.70 10.40
N GLU A 143 -16.57 -14.47 11.40
CA GLU A 143 -15.18 -14.05 11.17
C GLU A 143 -14.50 -15.13 10.31
N GLU A 144 -14.45 -14.93 8.99
CA GLU A 144 -13.32 -15.43 8.23
C GLU A 144 -12.14 -14.59 8.73
N ASN A 145 -11.29 -15.21 9.54
CA ASN A 145 -9.98 -14.66 9.86
C ASN A 145 -9.01 -15.20 8.79
N PRO A 146 -8.73 -14.46 7.71
CA PRO A 146 -7.78 -14.92 6.71
C PRO A 146 -6.35 -14.96 7.24
N ASP A 147 -6.07 -14.28 8.35
CA ASP A 147 -4.81 -14.36 9.09
C ASP A 147 -5.00 -15.21 10.35
N THR A 148 -5.10 -16.52 10.19
CA THR A 148 -5.27 -17.46 11.31
C THR A 148 -4.18 -17.35 12.38
N ASP A 149 -3.05 -16.73 12.04
CA ASP A 149 -1.91 -16.49 12.93
C ASP A 149 -2.03 -15.18 13.72
N ALA A 150 -2.96 -14.28 13.36
CA ALA A 150 -3.32 -13.12 14.18
C ALA A 150 -4.42 -13.46 15.19
N PRO A 151 -4.41 -12.88 16.40
CA PRO A 151 -5.52 -13.00 17.32
C PRO A 151 -6.84 -12.62 16.64
N ARG A 152 -7.88 -13.45 16.79
CA ARG A 152 -9.24 -13.07 16.36
C ARG A 152 -9.59 -11.73 17.00
N GLY A 153 -9.88 -10.75 16.17
CA GLY A 153 -10.04 -9.37 16.59
C GLY A 153 -11.06 -8.66 15.72
N THR A 154 -11.95 -7.93 16.39
CA THR A 154 -12.99 -7.09 15.78
C THR A 154 -12.42 -5.96 14.92
N SER A 155 -11.13 -5.66 15.07
CA SER A 155 -10.42 -4.60 14.35
C SER A 155 -10.44 -4.79 12.84
N THR A 156 -10.53 -6.01 12.33
CA THR A 156 -10.64 -6.29 10.88
C THR A 156 -11.87 -5.64 10.23
N TRP A 157 -12.93 -5.44 11.02
CA TRP A 157 -14.23 -4.93 10.59
C TRP A 157 -14.59 -3.60 11.24
N ASP A 158 -13.69 -2.97 11.98
CA ASP A 158 -13.95 -1.65 12.57
C ASP A 158 -14.13 -0.59 11.47
N GLY A 159 -14.75 0.54 11.82
CA GLY A 159 -14.85 1.67 10.91
C GLY A 159 -13.47 2.21 10.49
N GLY A 160 -13.47 3.11 9.50
CA GLY A 160 -12.25 3.72 8.97
C GLY A 160 -11.78 3.15 7.63
N PRO A 161 -10.84 3.83 6.93
CA PRO A 161 -10.22 3.30 5.73
C PRO A 161 -9.18 2.22 6.08
N GLY A 162 -8.92 1.33 5.13
CA GLY A 162 -7.91 0.28 5.28
C GLY A 162 -7.95 -0.71 4.14
N LEU A 163 -6.99 -1.63 4.09
CA LEU A 163 -6.95 -2.75 3.14
C LEU A 163 -6.33 -3.96 3.83
N ASP A 164 -6.75 -5.17 3.46
CA ASP A 164 -6.09 -6.40 3.90
C ASP A 164 -4.88 -6.68 3.01
N CYS A 165 -4.13 -7.73 3.30
CA CYS A 165 -2.89 -8.03 2.59
C CYS A 165 -3.08 -8.13 1.07
N SER A 166 -4.13 -8.82 0.62
CA SER A 166 -4.35 -9.12 -0.80
C SER A 166 -5.06 -8.00 -1.56
N ASN A 167 -5.97 -7.25 -0.92
CA ASN A 167 -6.55 -6.04 -1.52
C ASN A 167 -5.52 -4.91 -1.53
N PHE A 168 -4.61 -4.83 -0.55
CA PHE A 168 -3.48 -3.89 -0.55
C PHE A 168 -2.57 -4.14 -1.75
N THR A 169 -2.11 -5.37 -1.98
CA THR A 169 -1.25 -5.68 -3.13
C THR A 169 -1.96 -5.44 -4.47
N ALA A 170 -3.24 -5.82 -4.58
CA ALA A 170 -4.06 -5.54 -5.76
C ALA A 170 -4.22 -4.04 -6.04
N TRP A 171 -4.43 -3.24 -4.98
CA TRP A 171 -4.51 -1.79 -5.10
C TRP A 171 -3.17 -1.19 -5.52
N VAL A 172 -2.06 -1.56 -4.88
CA VAL A 172 -0.72 -1.05 -5.19
C VAL A 172 -0.35 -1.29 -6.66
N TYR A 173 -0.63 -2.48 -7.18
CA TYR A 173 -0.32 -2.83 -8.58
C TYR A 173 -1.21 -2.12 -9.60
N ASN A 174 -2.49 -1.98 -9.29
CA ASN A 174 -3.43 -1.26 -10.13
C ASN A 174 -3.16 0.25 -10.12
N TYR A 175 -2.95 0.84 -8.94
CA TYR A 175 -2.55 2.23 -8.79
C TYR A 175 -1.19 2.47 -9.42
N GLY A 176 -0.18 1.66 -9.13
CA GLY A 176 1.17 1.89 -9.62
C GLY A 176 1.30 1.71 -11.13
N LEU A 177 0.79 0.60 -11.68
CA LEU A 177 1.12 0.18 -13.03
C LEU A 177 -0.11 -0.09 -13.91
N GLY A 178 -1.33 0.09 -13.40
CA GLY A 178 -2.56 -0.30 -14.10
C GLY A 178 -2.74 -1.82 -14.21
N ILE A 179 -1.99 -2.60 -13.43
CA ILE A 179 -2.08 -4.06 -13.42
C ILE A 179 -3.19 -4.46 -12.45
N LYS A 180 -4.37 -4.78 -12.99
CA LYS A 180 -5.56 -5.12 -12.18
C LYS A 180 -5.73 -6.62 -12.01
N PHE A 181 -5.59 -7.10 -10.77
CA PHE A 181 -6.01 -8.44 -10.32
C PHE A 181 -6.96 -8.36 -9.11
N GLY A 182 -7.57 -9.48 -8.73
CA GLY A 182 -8.49 -9.59 -7.59
C GLY A 182 -7.76 -9.64 -6.24
N GLY A 183 -8.39 -9.11 -5.18
CA GLY A 183 -7.91 -9.16 -3.80
C GLY A 183 -8.36 -10.42 -3.04
N ASP A 184 -8.30 -11.58 -3.69
CA ASP A 184 -8.58 -12.88 -3.10
C ASP A 184 -7.24 -13.62 -3.03
N VAL A 185 -6.70 -13.80 -1.82
CA VAL A 185 -5.33 -14.31 -1.61
C VAL A 185 -5.14 -15.71 -2.20
N HIS A 186 -6.15 -16.57 -2.13
CA HIS A 186 -6.09 -17.92 -2.69
C HIS A 186 -6.05 -17.87 -4.22
N LYS A 187 -6.85 -17.00 -4.85
CA LYS A 187 -6.80 -16.81 -6.31
C LYS A 187 -5.51 -16.13 -6.76
N GLN A 188 -4.96 -15.21 -5.98
CA GLN A 188 -3.66 -14.60 -6.26
C GLN A 188 -2.57 -15.68 -6.24
N PHE A 189 -2.51 -16.50 -5.19
CA PHE A 189 -1.55 -17.59 -5.08
C PHE A 189 -1.72 -18.63 -6.20
N ALA A 190 -2.96 -19.00 -6.53
CA ALA A 190 -3.27 -19.92 -7.62
C ALA A 190 -2.98 -19.34 -9.02
N GLY A 191 -2.66 -18.05 -9.14
CA GLY A 191 -2.41 -17.40 -10.44
C GLY A 191 -3.67 -17.08 -11.23
N THR A 192 -4.86 -17.11 -10.61
CA THR A 192 -6.17 -16.98 -11.28
C THR A 192 -6.87 -15.65 -10.99
N ALA A 193 -6.30 -14.79 -10.15
CA ALA A 193 -6.85 -13.49 -9.81
C ALA A 193 -6.76 -12.44 -10.94
N GLY A 194 -6.05 -12.73 -12.03
CA GLY A 194 -5.80 -11.80 -13.13
C GLY A 194 -4.38 -11.95 -13.70
N PRO A 195 -3.78 -10.89 -14.26
CA PRO A 195 -2.43 -10.94 -14.82
C PRO A 195 -1.38 -10.98 -13.70
N MET A 196 -1.16 -12.16 -13.12
CA MET A 196 -0.18 -12.38 -12.05
C MET A 196 1.28 -12.45 -12.55
N GLY A 197 1.48 -12.49 -13.86
CA GLY A 197 2.80 -12.53 -14.50
C GLY A 197 3.48 -13.89 -14.32
N SER A 198 4.73 -13.88 -13.87
CA SER A 198 5.57 -15.09 -13.78
C SER A 198 5.58 -15.69 -12.38
N ARG A 199 5.48 -17.02 -12.28
CA ARG A 199 5.58 -17.73 -10.99
C ARG A 199 7.05 -17.89 -10.60
N ILE A 200 7.36 -17.60 -9.34
CA ILE A 200 8.68 -17.75 -8.73
C ILE A 200 8.58 -18.86 -7.66
N PRO A 201 9.52 -19.81 -7.62
CA PRO A 201 9.48 -20.89 -6.63
C PRO A 201 9.81 -20.37 -5.21
N PRO A 202 9.53 -21.14 -4.15
CA PRO A 202 9.75 -20.72 -2.75
C PRO A 202 11.19 -20.28 -2.44
N GLU A 203 12.16 -20.82 -3.16
CA GLU A 203 13.59 -20.55 -2.97
C GLU A 203 14.04 -19.24 -3.65
N GLY A 204 13.17 -18.63 -4.47
CA GLY A 204 13.48 -17.44 -5.26
C GLY A 204 14.25 -17.76 -6.57
N PRO A 205 15.07 -16.82 -7.07
CA PRO A 205 15.38 -15.51 -6.49
C PRO A 205 14.20 -14.54 -6.58
N PHE A 206 13.92 -13.87 -5.46
CA PHE A 206 12.93 -12.80 -5.40
C PHE A 206 13.55 -11.47 -5.84
N GLU A 207 12.74 -10.63 -6.47
CA GLU A 207 13.09 -9.29 -6.90
C GLU A 207 12.12 -8.26 -6.31
N PRO A 208 12.55 -7.00 -6.11
CA PRO A 208 11.70 -5.94 -5.58
C PRO A 208 10.36 -5.86 -6.33
N GLY A 209 9.26 -5.82 -5.57
CA GLY A 209 7.91 -5.84 -6.07
C GLY A 209 7.25 -7.22 -6.12
N ASP A 210 8.00 -8.32 -6.11
CA ASP A 210 7.42 -9.68 -6.13
C ASP A 210 6.40 -9.87 -4.99
N LEU A 211 5.29 -10.54 -5.31
CA LEU A 211 4.25 -10.89 -4.35
C LEU A 211 4.57 -12.25 -3.75
N ILE A 212 5.11 -12.28 -2.52
CA ILE A 212 5.44 -13.52 -1.81
C ILE A 212 4.21 -13.98 -1.02
N PHE A 213 3.82 -15.24 -1.21
CA PHE A 213 2.68 -15.85 -0.53
C PHE A 213 3.17 -16.68 0.64
N LEU A 214 2.49 -16.54 1.77
CA LEU A 214 2.83 -17.18 3.02
C LEU A 214 1.69 -18.08 3.47
N HIS A 215 2.06 -19.22 4.04
CA HIS A 215 1.11 -20.15 4.62
C HIS A 215 0.88 -19.85 6.10
N PRO A 216 -0.30 -20.20 6.66
CA PRO A 216 -0.51 -20.10 8.09
C PRO A 216 0.31 -21.17 8.82
N THR A 217 0.53 -20.99 10.13
CA THR A 217 1.25 -21.98 10.95
C THR A 217 0.62 -23.38 10.87
N GLU A 218 -0.70 -23.45 10.74
CA GLU A 218 -1.48 -24.68 10.80
C GLU A 218 -1.55 -25.46 9.48
N ASN A 219 -1.33 -24.82 8.33
CA ASN A 219 -1.49 -25.44 7.01
C ASN A 219 -0.46 -24.95 5.99
N ALA A 220 0.65 -25.68 5.84
CA ALA A 220 1.73 -25.34 4.92
C ALA A 220 1.40 -25.49 3.41
N SER A 221 0.15 -25.81 3.04
CA SER A 221 -0.26 -26.00 1.64
C SER A 221 -1.21 -24.90 1.13
N GLU A 222 -1.58 -23.95 1.98
CA GLU A 222 -2.58 -22.93 1.68
C GLU A 222 -2.02 -21.53 1.93
N ALA A 223 -2.25 -20.60 1.01
CA ALA A 223 -1.87 -19.21 1.23
C ALA A 223 -2.88 -18.53 2.16
N SER A 224 -2.39 -17.96 3.26
CA SER A 224 -3.17 -17.09 4.17
C SER A 224 -2.82 -15.61 3.99
N HIS A 225 -1.60 -15.32 3.53
CA HIS A 225 -1.09 -13.95 3.49
C HIS A 225 -0.23 -13.70 2.26
N VAL A 226 -0.13 -12.43 1.87
CA VAL A 226 0.72 -11.98 0.77
C VAL A 226 1.45 -10.71 1.15
N VAL A 227 2.72 -10.62 0.76
CA VAL A 227 3.59 -9.48 1.03
C VAL A 227 4.27 -9.00 -0.25
N ILE A 228 4.61 -7.72 -0.33
CA ILE A 228 5.47 -7.16 -1.38
C ILE A 228 6.91 -7.28 -0.92
N PHE A 229 7.74 -7.99 -1.70
CA PHE A 229 9.17 -8.10 -1.44
C PHE A 229 9.88 -6.76 -1.71
N VAL A 230 10.70 -6.31 -0.76
CA VAL A 230 11.55 -5.11 -0.91
C VAL A 230 12.99 -5.53 -1.17
N ASP A 231 13.53 -6.32 -0.25
CA ASP A 231 14.86 -6.92 -0.32
C ASP A 231 14.90 -8.14 0.63
N ASP A 232 16.06 -8.79 0.77
CA ASP A 232 16.14 -9.99 1.60
C ASP A 232 15.76 -9.74 3.07
N GLN A 233 16.00 -8.54 3.58
CA GLN A 233 15.73 -8.14 4.96
C GLN A 233 14.35 -7.52 5.18
N HIS A 234 13.66 -7.05 4.13
CA HIS A 234 12.45 -6.25 4.27
C HIS A 234 11.30 -6.68 3.34
N ILE A 235 10.08 -6.54 3.85
CA ILE A 235 8.83 -6.67 3.09
C ILE A 235 7.89 -5.51 3.42
N ILE A 236 6.87 -5.31 2.58
CA ILE A 236 5.73 -4.44 2.89
C ILE A 236 4.45 -5.28 2.81
N ASP A 237 3.61 -5.19 3.83
CA ASP A 237 2.33 -5.87 3.89
C ASP A 237 1.33 -5.08 4.74
N SER A 238 0.06 -5.47 4.67
CA SER A 238 -0.98 -5.02 5.59
C SER A 238 -1.37 -6.16 6.50
N ARG A 239 -1.34 -5.96 7.82
CA ARG A 239 -1.70 -6.99 8.81
C ARG A 239 -2.36 -6.41 10.05
N VAL A 240 -3.23 -7.18 10.72
CA VAL A 240 -3.89 -6.75 11.98
C VAL A 240 -2.86 -6.33 13.02
N ASP A 241 -1.87 -7.18 13.26
CA ASP A 241 -0.69 -6.88 14.07
C ASP A 241 0.44 -7.85 13.70
N ALA A 242 1.64 -7.33 13.56
CA ALA A 242 2.86 -8.12 13.57
C ALA A 242 4.02 -7.23 13.99
N GLN A 243 5.04 -7.81 14.64
CA GLN A 243 6.20 -7.05 15.11
C GLN A 243 5.79 -5.80 15.95
N ASN A 244 4.63 -5.87 16.62
CA ASN A 244 3.99 -4.83 17.43
C ASN A 244 3.57 -3.56 16.66
N VAL A 245 3.28 -3.69 15.37
CA VAL A 245 2.79 -2.59 14.53
C VAL A 245 1.64 -3.05 13.61
N PRO A 246 0.47 -2.39 13.65
CA PRO A 246 -0.68 -2.73 12.83
C PRO A 246 -0.65 -2.07 11.44
N GLY A 247 -1.53 -2.52 10.56
CA GLY A 247 -1.79 -1.90 9.25
C GLY A 247 -0.70 -2.17 8.22
N VAL A 248 -0.62 -1.29 7.23
CA VAL A 248 0.42 -1.31 6.20
C VAL A 248 1.74 -0.88 6.80
N GLN A 249 2.76 -1.74 6.76
CA GLN A 249 4.06 -1.48 7.37
C GLN A 249 5.21 -2.02 6.52
N ILE A 250 6.38 -1.39 6.64
CA ILE A 250 7.64 -2.07 6.31
C ILE A 250 7.97 -2.97 7.49
N ARG A 251 8.20 -4.26 7.23
CA ARG A 251 8.54 -5.23 8.28
C ARG A 251 9.87 -5.89 8.01
N ASN A 252 10.51 -6.33 9.09
CA ASN A 252 11.65 -7.22 8.97
C ASN A 252 11.17 -8.55 8.39
N ARG A 253 11.78 -8.97 7.29
CA ARG A 253 11.61 -10.31 6.75
C ARG A 253 12.42 -11.27 7.63
N SER A 254 11.80 -11.81 8.66
CA SER A 254 12.38 -12.78 9.60
C SER A 254 11.30 -13.68 10.20
N GLY A 255 11.70 -14.79 10.83
CA GLY A 255 10.78 -15.79 11.38
C GLY A 255 9.77 -16.25 10.34
N TRP A 256 8.48 -16.18 10.68
CA TRP A 256 7.37 -16.56 9.79
C TRP A 256 7.44 -15.93 8.39
N TYR A 257 7.83 -14.65 8.26
CA TYR A 257 7.96 -14.00 6.94
C TYR A 257 9.07 -14.60 6.05
N ARG A 258 10.02 -15.35 6.63
CA ARG A 258 11.04 -16.10 5.88
C ARG A 258 10.71 -17.58 5.74
N GLU A 259 10.12 -18.16 6.77
CA GLU A 259 9.94 -19.61 6.89
C GLU A 259 8.67 -20.12 6.22
N ALA A 260 7.61 -19.30 6.16
CA ALA A 260 6.30 -19.73 5.67
C ALA A 260 6.09 -19.58 4.15
N VAL A 261 7.16 -19.43 3.38
CA VAL A 261 7.09 -19.06 1.96
C VAL A 261 6.57 -20.21 1.10
N LEU A 262 5.47 -19.98 0.37
CA LEU A 262 4.89 -20.91 -0.61
C LEU A 262 5.39 -20.69 -2.04
N GLY A 263 6.09 -19.59 -2.28
CA GLY A 263 6.46 -19.09 -3.60
C GLY A 263 5.96 -17.67 -3.82
N ALA A 264 6.17 -17.14 -5.02
CA ALA A 264 5.79 -15.79 -5.36
C ALA A 264 5.23 -15.68 -6.78
N TRP A 265 4.60 -14.53 -7.04
CA TRP A 265 4.27 -14.08 -8.38
C TRP A 265 5.00 -12.77 -8.66
N ARG A 266 5.45 -12.60 -9.90
CA ARG A 266 6.04 -11.37 -10.45
C ARG A 266 5.09 -10.80 -11.50
N PRO A 267 4.18 -9.88 -11.13
CA PRO A 267 3.24 -9.30 -12.10
C PRO A 267 3.88 -8.35 -13.11
N ILE A 268 5.11 -7.88 -12.84
CA ILE A 268 5.88 -7.03 -13.75
C ILE A 268 6.50 -7.91 -14.84
N GLY A 269 5.97 -7.79 -16.07
CA GLY A 269 6.54 -8.38 -17.28
C GLY A 269 7.62 -7.55 -17.95
#